data_AF-A0AAD2CT39-F1
#
_entry.id   AF-A0AAD2CT39-F1
#
_cell.length_a   1.000
_cell.length_b   1.000
_cell.length_c   1.000
_cell.angle_alpha   90.00
_cell.angle_beta   90.00
_cell.angle_gamma   90.00
#
_symmetry.space_group_name_H-M   'P 1'
#
loop_
_entity.id
_entity.type
_entity.pdbx_description
1 polymer ?
#
loop_
_entity_poly.entity_id
_entity_poly.type
_entity_poly.pdbx_seq_one_letter_code
_entity_poly.pdbx_strand_id
1 'polypeptide(L)'
;HGLSGHNLLCPVRAVVRQIIHLRSHQATPGTILATYFHNNRTYKVQAKDITAVLRESARVLGPQYNFSEQDVSARSLRAGGAMALFNSHVNSNTIRLIGRWQSDAMLRYLHLQAQPVMQGFASRMLQGGDYVFVPNEVALAPMY
;
A
#
# COMPACT_ATOMS: atom_id res chain seq x y z
N HIS A 1 -8.77 -13.23 -8.66
CA HIS A 1 -7.76 -13.11 -7.58
C HIS A 1 -7.52 -14.48 -6.96
N GLY A 2 -6.26 -14.85 -6.71
CA GLY A 2 -5.90 -16.13 -6.09
C GLY A 2 -5.78 -16.06 -4.56
N LEU A 3 -5.73 -17.22 -3.91
CA LEU A 3 -5.41 -17.34 -2.48
C LEU A 3 -3.94 -16.95 -2.23
N SER A 4 -3.63 -16.39 -1.07
CA SER A 4 -2.23 -16.10 -0.68
C SER A 4 -1.51 -17.28 -0.04
N GLY A 5 -2.19 -18.42 0.13
CA GLY A 5 -1.68 -19.59 0.86
C GLY A 5 -1.76 -19.48 2.39
N HIS A 6 -1.89 -18.29 2.96
CA HIS A 6 -1.95 -18.10 4.41
C HIS A 6 -3.37 -18.25 4.97
N ASN A 7 -3.53 -18.94 6.10
CA ASN A 7 -4.87 -19.18 6.69
C ASN A 7 -5.56 -17.89 7.17
N LEU A 8 -4.85 -17.07 7.95
CA LEU A 8 -5.39 -15.82 8.51
C LEU A 8 -5.17 -14.61 7.61
N LEU A 9 -3.95 -14.39 7.11
CA LEU A 9 -3.53 -13.25 6.29
C LEU A 9 -3.90 -13.35 4.79
N CYS A 10 -4.89 -14.17 4.44
CA CYS A 10 -5.39 -14.22 3.08
C CYS A 10 -6.62 -13.32 2.90
N PRO A 11 -6.55 -12.27 2.05
CA PRO A 11 -7.67 -11.37 1.83
C PRO A 11 -8.89 -12.08 1.23
N VAL A 12 -8.68 -13.05 0.33
CA VAL A 12 -9.77 -13.86 -0.25
C VAL A 12 -10.47 -14.67 0.84
N ARG A 13 -9.73 -15.35 1.71
CA ARG A 13 -10.31 -16.09 2.85
C ARG A 13 -10.97 -15.16 3.86
N ALA A 14 -10.41 -13.98 4.10
CA ALA A 14 -11.01 -12.98 4.98
C ALA A 14 -12.38 -12.53 4.47
N VAL A 15 -12.50 -12.24 3.16
CA VAL A 15 -13.80 -11.93 2.53
C VAL A 15 -14.76 -13.12 2.60
N VAL A 16 -14.29 -14.35 2.38
CA VAL A 16 -15.14 -15.55 2.52
C VAL A 16 -15.68 -15.68 3.96
N ARG A 17 -14.83 -15.53 4.98
CA ARG A 17 -15.25 -15.54 6.39
C ARG A 17 -16.28 -14.45 6.66
N GLN A 18 -16.07 -13.26 6.10
CA GLN A 18 -17.00 -12.14 6.23
C GLN A 18 -18.37 -12.44 5.59
N ILE A 19 -18.38 -13.04 4.40
CA ILE A 19 -19.63 -13.46 3.73
C ILE A 19 -20.35 -14.54 4.55
N ILE A 20 -19.63 -15.52 5.09
CA ILE A 20 -20.20 -16.55 5.96
C ILE A 20 -20.83 -15.90 7.21
N HIS A 21 -20.12 -14.98 7.85
CA HIS A 21 -20.61 -14.22 9.01
C HIS A 21 -21.89 -13.43 8.68
N LEU A 22 -21.93 -12.75 7.53
CA LEU A 22 -23.13 -12.02 7.09
C LEU A 22 -24.31 -12.97 6.85
N ARG A 23 -24.07 -14.12 6.22
CA ARG A 23 -25.11 -15.13 5.93
C ARG A 23 -25.64 -15.79 7.20
N SER A 24 -24.78 -16.12 8.16
CA SER A 24 -25.21 -16.72 9.43
C SER A 24 -26.11 -15.78 10.25
N HIS A 25 -26.01 -14.48 9.99
CA HIS A 25 -26.86 -13.44 10.61
C HIS A 25 -27.97 -12.94 9.68
N GLN A 26 -28.29 -13.68 8.60
CA GLN A 26 -29.40 -13.39 7.68
C GLN A 26 -29.32 -11.98 7.06
N ALA A 27 -28.11 -11.47 6.83
CA ALA A 27 -27.90 -10.17 6.20
C ALA A 27 -28.46 -10.16 4.76
N THR A 28 -29.08 -9.05 4.37
CA THR A 28 -29.64 -8.90 3.02
C THR A 28 -28.54 -8.76 1.97
N PRO A 29 -28.81 -9.08 0.68
CA PRO A 29 -27.83 -8.93 -0.40
C PRO A 29 -27.26 -7.50 -0.57
N GLY A 30 -28.01 -6.47 -0.16
CA GLY A 30 -27.55 -5.07 -0.16
C GLY A 30 -26.66 -4.69 1.03
N THR A 31 -26.41 -5.62 1.97
CA THR A 31 -25.59 -5.35 3.15
C THR A 31 -24.13 -5.12 2.74
N ILE A 32 -23.56 -3.98 3.17
CA ILE A 32 -22.17 -3.63 2.87
C ILE A 32 -21.23 -4.64 3.52
N LEU A 33 -20.19 -5.08 2.79
CA LEU A 33 -19.24 -6.09 3.24
C LEU A 33 -18.55 -5.75 4.58
N ALA A 34 -18.35 -4.46 4.87
CA ALA A 34 -17.76 -3.99 6.14
C ALA A 34 -18.69 -4.10 7.36
N THR A 35 -19.91 -4.61 7.20
CA THR A 35 -20.90 -4.77 8.28
C THR A 35 -20.61 -6.03 9.09
N TYR A 36 -20.68 -5.97 10.42
CA TYR A 36 -20.59 -7.15 11.27
C TYR A 36 -21.64 -7.11 12.38
N PHE A 37 -21.83 -8.25 13.03
CA PHE A 37 -22.85 -8.45 14.05
C PHE A 37 -22.19 -8.90 15.33
N HIS A 38 -22.53 -8.26 16.44
CA HIS A 38 -21.98 -8.59 17.75
C HIS A 38 -23.03 -8.24 18.82
N ASN A 39 -23.27 -9.14 19.78
CA ASN A 39 -24.25 -8.96 20.86
C ASN A 39 -25.62 -8.47 20.37
N ASN A 40 -26.19 -9.12 19.35
CA ASN A 40 -27.47 -8.76 18.70
C ASN A 40 -27.54 -7.32 18.16
N ARG A 41 -26.39 -6.69 17.90
CA ARG A 41 -26.29 -5.36 17.29
C ARG A 41 -25.49 -5.39 16.01
N THR A 42 -25.83 -4.48 15.11
CA THR A 42 -25.18 -4.31 13.81
C THR A 42 -24.17 -3.17 13.88
N TYR A 43 -22.96 -3.44 13.41
CA TYR A 43 -21.87 -2.48 13.37
C TYR A 43 -21.27 -2.43 11.96
N LYS A 44 -20.51 -1.37 11.69
CA LYS A 44 -19.70 -1.25 10.47
C LYS A 44 -18.27 -0.99 10.86
N VAL A 45 -17.34 -1.74 10.27
CA VAL A 45 -15.91 -1.45 10.41
C VAL A 45 -15.63 -0.11 9.75
N GLN A 46 -15.10 0.83 10.55
CA GLN A 46 -14.71 2.16 10.12
C GLN A 46 -13.18 2.27 10.05
N ALA A 47 -12.70 3.26 9.30
CA ALA A 47 -11.26 3.54 9.21
C ALA A 47 -10.61 3.82 10.57
N LYS A 48 -11.37 4.39 11.52
CA LYS A 48 -10.90 4.63 12.90
C LYS A 48 -10.64 3.32 13.67
N ASP A 49 -11.44 2.29 13.43
CA ASP A 49 -11.30 0.99 14.10
C ASP A 49 -10.03 0.29 13.59
N ILE A 50 -9.82 0.31 12.27
CA ILE A 50 -8.59 -0.20 11.64
C ILE A 50 -7.37 0.59 12.14
N THR A 51 -7.49 1.92 12.21
CA THR A 51 -6.41 2.78 12.71
C THR A 51 -6.07 2.46 14.16
N ALA A 52 -7.06 2.25 15.03
CA ALA A 52 -6.83 1.90 16.43
C ALA A 52 -6.03 0.60 16.57
N VAL A 53 -6.41 -0.46 15.85
CA VAL A 53 -5.70 -1.76 15.87
C VAL A 53 -4.27 -1.63 15.31
N LEU A 54 -4.09 -0.85 14.24
CA LEU A 54 -2.75 -0.59 13.68
C LEU A 54 -1.87 0.17 14.67
N ARG A 55 -2.42 1.15 15.38
CA ARG A 55 -1.70 1.93 16.39
C ARG A 55 -1.29 1.09 17.58
N GLU A 56 -2.17 0.21 18.04
CA GLU A 56 -1.83 -0.75 19.10
C GLU A 56 -0.66 -1.63 18.68
N SER A 57 -0.67 -2.15 17.45
CA SER A 57 0.44 -2.94 16.91
C SER A 57 1.72 -2.11 16.77
N ALA A 58 1.62 -0.87 16.29
CA ALA A 58 2.74 0.04 16.13
C ALA A 58 3.32 0.53 17.45
N ARG A 59 2.55 0.58 18.53
CA ARG A 59 3.08 0.87 19.88
C ARG A 59 4.10 -0.18 20.31
N VAL A 60 3.81 -1.45 20.01
CA VAL A 60 4.66 -2.59 20.38
C VAL A 60 5.80 -2.76 19.40
N LEU A 61 5.53 -2.68 18.09
CA LEU A 61 6.47 -3.03 17.04
C LEU A 61 7.12 -1.83 16.35
N GLY A 62 6.56 -0.64 16.42
CA GLY A 62 7.06 0.55 15.71
C GLY A 62 8.47 1.00 16.12
N PRO A 63 8.81 1.03 17.43
CA PRO A 63 10.13 1.50 17.87
C PRO A 63 11.31 0.75 17.23
N GLN A 64 11.16 -0.56 16.96
CA GLN A 64 12.22 -1.37 16.32
C GLN A 64 12.49 -0.96 14.86
N TYR A 65 11.55 -0.23 14.24
CA TYR A 65 11.61 0.28 12.87
C TYR A 65 11.66 1.81 12.83
N ASN A 66 11.93 2.47 13.96
CA ASN A 66 12.02 3.93 14.09
C ASN A 66 10.76 4.70 13.65
N PHE A 67 9.57 4.17 13.94
CA PHE A 67 8.31 4.92 13.78
C PHE A 67 7.38 4.73 14.98
N SER A 68 6.48 5.69 15.20
CA SER A 68 5.53 5.70 16.30
C SER A 68 4.11 5.32 15.86
N GLU A 69 3.23 5.05 16.83
CA GLU A 69 1.81 4.86 16.55
C GLU A 69 1.14 6.08 15.89
N GLN A 70 1.66 7.30 16.08
CA GLN A 70 1.09 8.50 15.49
C GLN A 70 1.32 8.56 13.98
N ASP A 71 2.35 7.88 13.49
CA ASP A 71 2.76 7.83 12.09
C ASP A 71 1.90 6.84 11.26
N VAL A 72 1.09 6.00 11.91
CA VAL A 72 0.28 4.98 11.24
C VAL A 72 -1.22 5.27 11.32
N SER A 73 -1.89 4.95 10.21
CA SER A 73 -3.35 4.96 10.09
C SER A 73 -3.80 3.89 9.09
N ALA A 74 -5.12 3.70 8.97
CA ALA A 74 -5.69 2.84 7.94
C ALA A 74 -5.21 3.22 6.51
N ARG A 75 -4.88 4.50 6.26
CA ARG A 75 -4.33 4.96 4.97
C ARG A 75 -2.95 4.38 4.69
N SER A 76 -2.14 4.13 5.72
CA SER A 76 -0.78 3.60 5.60
C SER A 76 -0.76 2.20 4.96
N LEU A 77 -1.85 1.42 5.10
CA LEU A 77 -1.99 0.10 4.44
C LEU A 77 -1.87 0.18 2.91
N ARG A 78 -2.32 1.29 2.30
CA ARG A 78 -2.24 1.46 0.84
C ARG A 78 -0.80 1.59 0.37
N ALA A 79 -0.01 2.42 1.06
CA ALA A 79 1.40 2.61 0.76
C ALA A 79 2.22 1.36 1.10
N GLY A 80 1.97 0.74 2.27
CA GLY A 80 2.64 -0.49 2.69
C GLY A 80 2.36 -1.67 1.75
N GLY A 81 1.11 -1.85 1.31
CA GLY A 81 0.74 -2.87 0.32
C GLY A 81 1.39 -2.63 -1.04
N ALA A 82 1.47 -1.38 -1.50
CA ALA A 82 2.17 -1.02 -2.73
C ALA A 82 3.67 -1.31 -2.63
N MET A 83 4.32 -0.99 -1.50
CA MET A 83 5.73 -1.29 -1.26
C MET A 83 5.99 -2.79 -1.20
N ALA A 84 5.10 -3.58 -0.58
CA ALA A 84 5.23 -5.04 -0.57
C ALA A 84 5.13 -5.66 -1.98
N LEU A 85 4.23 -5.15 -2.83
CA LEU A 85 4.15 -5.56 -4.24
C LEU A 85 5.39 -5.13 -5.03
N PHE A 86 5.90 -3.93 -4.77
CA PHE A 86 7.12 -3.43 -5.40
C PHE A 86 8.33 -4.30 -5.04
N ASN A 87 8.49 -4.63 -3.76
CA ASN A 87 9.57 -5.49 -3.26
C ASN A 87 9.46 -6.95 -3.75
N SER A 88 8.28 -7.39 -4.17
CA SER A 88 8.09 -8.69 -4.85
C SER A 88 8.20 -8.61 -6.37
N HIS A 89 8.76 -7.51 -6.89
CA HIS A 89 9.02 -7.28 -8.31
C HIS A 89 7.76 -7.28 -9.20
N VAL A 90 6.60 -6.95 -8.64
CA VAL A 90 5.38 -6.73 -9.43
C VAL A 90 5.54 -5.45 -10.24
N ASN A 91 5.14 -5.48 -11.52
CA ASN A 91 5.25 -4.33 -12.41
C ASN A 91 4.54 -3.09 -11.86
N SER A 92 5.21 -1.93 -11.90
CA SER A 92 4.70 -0.65 -11.41
C SER A 92 3.34 -0.24 -12.02
N ASN A 93 3.05 -0.59 -13.28
CA ASN A 93 1.74 -0.33 -13.90
C ASN A 93 0.65 -1.19 -13.27
N THR A 94 0.95 -2.45 -12.94
CA THR A 94 0.04 -3.35 -12.24
C THR A 94 -0.26 -2.84 -10.83
N ILE A 95 0.77 -2.39 -10.09
CA ILE A 95 0.59 -1.79 -8.76
C ILE A 95 -0.26 -0.52 -8.84
N ARG A 96 0.00 0.34 -9.83
CA ARG A 96 -0.81 1.55 -10.08
C ARG A 96 -2.27 1.20 -10.39
N LEU A 97 -2.51 0.21 -11.24
CA LEU A 97 -3.85 -0.26 -11.60
C LEU A 97 -4.61 -0.77 -10.38
N ILE A 98 -4.04 -1.72 -9.63
CA ILE A 98 -4.69 -2.32 -8.46
C ILE A 98 -4.93 -1.26 -7.36
N GLY A 99 -3.93 -0.43 -7.11
CA GLY A 99 -4.00 0.60 -6.08
C GLY A 99 -4.77 1.85 -6.50
N ARG A 100 -5.28 1.94 -7.74
CA ARG A 100 -5.94 3.13 -8.32
C ARG A 100 -5.14 4.41 -8.09
N TRP A 101 -3.83 4.33 -8.30
CA TRP A 101 -2.92 5.46 -8.12
C TRP A 101 -2.96 6.38 -9.34
N GLN A 102 -3.03 7.70 -9.10
CA GLN A 102 -2.91 8.72 -10.15
C GLN A 102 -1.44 9.00 -10.46
N SER A 103 -1.08 8.94 -11.75
CA SER A 103 0.24 9.31 -12.31
C SER A 103 1.45 8.79 -11.50
N ASP A 104 2.11 9.67 -10.77
CA ASP A 104 3.35 9.49 -10.01
C ASP A 104 3.13 9.40 -8.49
N ALA A 105 1.87 9.51 -8.02
CA ALA A 105 1.58 9.57 -6.59
C ALA A 105 2.11 8.33 -5.86
N MET A 106 2.07 7.17 -6.53
CA MET A 106 2.68 5.94 -6.02
C MET A 106 4.18 6.12 -5.75
N LEU A 107 4.93 6.77 -6.64
CA LEU A 107 6.38 6.97 -6.50
C LEU A 107 6.71 7.88 -5.32
N ARG A 108 5.88 8.89 -5.03
CA ARG A 108 6.06 9.74 -3.83
C ARG A 108 5.88 8.96 -2.53
N TYR A 109 4.86 8.10 -2.46
CA TYR A 109 4.66 7.22 -1.31
C TYR A 109 5.74 6.16 -1.19
N LEU A 110 6.21 5.60 -2.32
CA LEU A 110 7.31 4.65 -2.32
C LEU A 110 8.61 5.34 -1.90
N HIS A 111 8.93 6.53 -2.40
CA HIS A 111 10.15 7.28 -2.08
C HIS A 111 10.32 7.50 -0.56
N LEU A 112 9.24 7.87 0.13
CA LEU A 112 9.23 8.02 1.60
C LEU A 112 9.48 6.71 2.35
N GLN A 113 9.34 5.57 1.69
CA GLN A 113 9.53 4.23 2.24
C GLN A 113 10.71 3.50 1.56
N ALA A 114 11.38 4.15 0.60
CA ALA A 114 12.30 3.52 -0.35
C ALA A 114 13.72 3.39 0.19
N GLN A 115 13.95 3.56 1.50
CA GLN A 115 15.30 3.42 2.07
C GLN A 115 16.01 2.12 1.61
N PRO A 116 15.34 0.95 1.56
CA PRO A 116 15.94 -0.27 1.02
C PRO A 116 16.14 -0.25 -0.51
N VAL A 117 15.27 0.42 -1.26
CA VAL A 117 15.29 0.46 -2.73
C VAL A 117 16.33 1.45 -3.26
N MET A 118 16.51 2.58 -2.57
CA MET A 118 17.48 3.62 -2.91
C MET A 118 18.92 3.25 -2.52
N GLN A 119 19.09 2.14 -1.79
CA GLN A 119 20.40 1.69 -1.32
C GLN A 119 21.32 1.40 -2.52
N GLY A 120 22.50 2.03 -2.53
CA GLY A 120 23.47 1.89 -3.62
C GLY A 120 23.22 2.78 -4.85
N PHE A 121 22.15 3.59 -4.88
CA PHE A 121 21.94 4.53 -5.99
C PHE A 121 23.03 5.58 -6.07
N ALA A 122 23.52 6.12 -4.94
CA ALA A 122 24.65 7.04 -4.94
C ALA A 122 25.93 6.43 -5.55
N SER A 123 26.20 5.16 -5.26
CA SER A 123 27.33 4.43 -5.86
C SER A 123 27.13 4.22 -7.36
N ARG A 124 25.91 3.87 -7.80
CA ARG A 124 25.58 3.74 -9.22
C ARG A 124 25.62 5.08 -9.96
N MET A 125 25.22 6.17 -9.31
CA MET A 125 25.35 7.52 -9.86
C MET A 125 26.81 7.89 -10.08
N LEU A 126 27.69 7.57 -9.14
CA LEU A 126 29.13 7.78 -9.28
C LEU A 126 29.71 6.94 -10.43
N GLN A 127 29.31 5.67 -10.56
CA GLN A 127 29.77 4.79 -11.62
C GLN A 127 29.22 5.18 -13.01
N GLY A 128 27.99 5.68 -13.08
CA GLY A 128 27.33 6.11 -14.30
C GLY A 128 27.56 7.58 -14.66
N GLY A 129 28.47 8.28 -13.97
CA GLY A 129 28.78 9.69 -14.18
C GLY A 129 29.54 9.98 -15.48
N ASP A 130 30.01 8.95 -16.18
CA ASP A 130 30.61 9.07 -17.51
C ASP A 130 29.51 9.19 -18.58
N TYR A 131 28.93 10.38 -18.66
CA TYR A 131 27.97 10.73 -19.69
C TYR A 131 28.21 12.17 -20.18
N VAL A 132 27.91 12.41 -21.45
CA VAL A 132 27.95 13.76 -22.03
C VAL A 132 26.64 14.47 -21.71
N PHE A 133 26.72 15.52 -20.90
CA PHE A 133 25.58 16.42 -20.71
C PHE A 133 25.45 17.31 -21.94
N VAL A 134 24.38 17.16 -22.71
CA VAL A 134 24.05 18.04 -23.84
C VAL A 134 23.07 19.11 -23.34
N PRO A 135 23.46 20.39 -23.27
CA PRO A 135 22.55 21.46 -22.85
C PRO A 135 21.39 21.65 -23.84
N ASN A 136 20.17 21.84 -23.32
CA ASN A 136 18.94 21.99 -24.11
C ASN A 136 18.89 23.24 -25.02
N GLU A 137 19.88 24.13 -24.96
CA GLU A 137 19.86 25.41 -25.69
C GLU A 137 20.28 25.31 -27.16
N VAL A 138 20.81 24.18 -27.62
CA VAL A 138 21.27 24.03 -29.02
C VAL A 138 20.19 23.41 -29.94
N ALA A 139 19.07 22.96 -29.39
CA ALA A 139 18.09 22.16 -30.16
C ALA A 139 17.06 22.98 -30.96
N LEU A 140 16.96 24.31 -30.82
CA LEU A 140 15.97 25.11 -31.57
C LEU A 140 16.48 26.49 -31.98
N ALA A 141 17.42 26.53 -32.93
CA ALA A 141 17.47 27.64 -33.88
C ALA A 141 17.13 27.07 -35.27
N PRO A 142 15.89 27.18 -35.76
CA PRO A 142 15.62 26.88 -37.16
C PRO A 142 16.38 27.92 -38.00
N MET A 143 17.39 27.46 -38.73
CA MET A 143 17.86 28.18 -39.92
C MET A 143 16.75 28.07 -40.97
N TYR A 144 15.96 29.13 -41.10
CA TYR A 144 15.62 29.90 -42.31
C TYR A 144 14.42 30.80 -42.03
#